data_AF-U1R1Y5-F1
#
_entry.id   AF-U1R1Y5-F1
#
_cell.length_a   1.000
_cell.length_b   1.000
_cell.length_c   1.000
_cell.angle_alpha   90.00
_cell.angle_beta   90.00
_cell.angle_gamma   90.00
#
_symmetry.space_group_name_H-M   'P 1'
#
loop_
_entity.id
_entity.type
_entity.pdbx_description
1 polymer ?
#
loop_
_entity_poly.entity_id
_entity_poly.type
_entity_poly.pdbx_seq_one_letter_code
_entity_poly.pdbx_strand_id
1 'polypeptide(L)' 'MFTAGVVSAALASLPGDIVYDSQELSFEAPVAPGDTVTAEVEVLERLDGDRLRVDTVAATEETTVLTGEATVLSIPHES' A
#
# COMPACT_ATOMS: atom_id res chain seq x y z
N MET A 1 9.28 9.92 -3.68
CA MET A 1 8.02 9.69 -4.41
C MET A 1 6.89 9.81 -3.39
N PHE A 2 6.07 10.87 -3.45
CA PHE A 2 5.18 11.24 -2.35
C PHE A 2 4.00 10.26 -2.18
N THR A 3 3.31 9.93 -3.27
CA THR A 3 2.16 9.01 -3.30
C THR A 3 2.49 7.61 -2.75
N ALA A 4 3.67 7.08 -3.08
CA ALA A 4 4.12 5.78 -2.59
C ALA A 4 4.24 5.73 -1.05
N GLY A 5 4.57 6.86 -0.40
CA GLY A 5 4.62 6.94 1.06
C GLY A 5 3.24 6.81 1.71
N VAL A 6 2.18 7.30 1.05
CA VAL A 6 0.80 7.16 1.53
C VAL A 6 0.35 5.69 1.44
N VAL A 7 0.73 4.99 0.37
CA VAL A 7 0.52 3.54 0.25
C VAL A 7 1.24 2.76 1.34
N SER A 8 2.50 3.11 1.64
CA SER A 8 3.23 2.50 2.77
C SER A 8 2.56 2.74 4.11
N ALA A 9 1.99 3.93 4.34
CA ALA A 9 1.25 4.23 5.56
C ALA A 9 -0.05 3.40 5.67
N ALA A 10 -0.76 3.22 4.55
CA ALA A 10 -1.95 2.36 4.50
C ALA A 10 -1.60 0.89 4.76
N LEU A 11 -0.53 0.38 4.16
CA LEU A 11 -0.02 -0.98 4.43
C LEU A 11 0.38 -1.13 5.91
N ALA A 12 1.11 -0.17 6.48
CA ALA A 12 1.51 -0.18 7.89
C ALA A 12 0.32 -0.05 8.87
N SER A 13 -0.88 0.27 8.38
CA SER A 13 -2.11 0.28 9.18
C SER A 13 -2.78 -1.10 9.29
N LEU A 14 -2.29 -2.10 8.54
CA LEU A 14 -2.70 -3.49 8.71
C LEU A 14 -2.24 -4.04 10.08
N PRO A 15 -2.93 -5.04 10.65
CA PRO A 15 -2.50 -5.64 11.91
C PRO A 15 -1.11 -6.27 11.84
N GLY A 16 -0.32 -6.07 12.89
CA GLY A 16 1.04 -6.59 13.03
C GLY A 16 2.12 -5.59 12.58
N ASP A 17 3.37 -6.01 12.72
CA ASP A 17 4.52 -5.30 12.17
C ASP A 17 4.65 -5.66 10.68
N ILE A 18 4.48 -4.63 9.84
CA ILE A 18 4.44 -4.80 8.39
C ILE A 18 5.82 -4.57 7.78
N VAL A 19 6.32 -5.57 7.06
CA VAL A 19 7.61 -5.51 6.37
C VAL A 19 7.40 -5.80 4.89
N TYR A 20 7.90 -4.92 4.02
CA TYR A 20 7.89 -5.18 2.58
C TYR A 20 8.79 -6.36 2.23
N ASP A 21 8.23 -7.34 1.51
CA ASP A 21 9.02 -8.35 0.81
C ASP A 21 9.21 -7.96 -0.66
N SER A 22 8.15 -7.52 -1.32
CA SER A 22 8.17 -6.97 -2.68
C SER A 22 7.09 -5.90 -2.88
N GLN A 23 7.32 -5.00 -3.84
CA GLN A 23 6.38 -3.95 -4.21
C GLN A 23 6.54 -3.61 -5.69
N GLU A 24 5.42 -3.62 -6.41
CA GLU A 24 5.29 -3.13 -7.79
C GLU A 24 4.32 -1.96 -7.80
N LEU A 25 4.65 -0.90 -8.54
CA LEU A 25 3.88 0.35 -8.58
C LEU A 25 3.82 0.90 -10.00
N SER A 26 2.63 1.29 -10.43
CA SER A 26 2.37 2.01 -11.68
C SER A 26 1.83 3.41 -11.34
N PHE A 27 2.43 4.44 -11.95
CA PHE A 27 2.08 5.84 -11.73
C PHE A 27 1.20 6.31 -12.87
N GLU A 28 -0.10 6.42 -12.60
CA GLU A 28 -1.12 6.64 -13.61
C GLU A 28 -1.33 8.13 -13.92
N ALA A 29 -1.15 8.99 -12.91
CA ALA A 29 -1.37 10.43 -13.02
C ALA A 29 -0.52 11.23 -12.00
N PRO A 30 -0.23 12.52 -12.27
CA PRO A 30 0.48 13.38 -11.32
C PRO A 30 -0.40 13.72 -10.10
N VAL A 31 0.25 14.06 -8.99
CA VAL A 31 -0.38 14.68 -7.80
C VAL A 31 0.13 16.11 -7.67
N ALA A 32 -0.76 17.08 -7.51
CA ALA A 32 -0.45 18.50 -7.37
C ALA A 32 -0.49 18.96 -5.91
N PRO A 33 0.23 20.04 -5.54
CA PRO A 33 0.07 20.67 -4.24
C PRO A 33 -1.37 21.13 -3.99
N GLY A 34 -1.94 20.71 -2.86
CA GLY A 34 -3.34 20.98 -2.52
C GLY A 34 -4.24 19.75 -2.65
N ASP A 35 -3.81 18.73 -3.38
CA ASP A 35 -4.56 17.48 -3.53
C ASP A 35 -4.58 16.69 -2.22
N THR A 36 -5.74 16.08 -1.93
CA THR A 36 -5.85 15.03 -0.92
C THR A 36 -5.70 13.69 -1.62
N VAL A 37 -4.76 12.87 -1.17
CA VAL A 37 -4.54 11.52 -1.68
C VAL A 37 -5.01 10.52 -0.63
N THR A 38 -5.90 9.62 -1.03
CA THR A 38 -6.34 8.47 -0.24
C THR A 38 -5.70 7.21 -0.80
N ALA A 39 -5.09 6.41 0.05
CA ALA A 39 -4.60 5.08 -0.32
C ALA A 39 -5.46 4.01 0.34
N GLU A 40 -5.84 3.01 -0.45
CA GLU A 40 -6.57 1.82 -0.02
C GLU A 40 -5.71 0.59 -0.29
N VAL A 41 -5.77 -0.36 0.64
CA VAL A 41 -5.03 -1.61 0.55
C VAL A 41 -5.99 -2.76 0.82
N GLU A 42 -5.95 -3.79 -0.02
CA GLU A 42 -6.81 -4.96 0.09
C GLU A 42 -5.95 -6.21 0.19
N VAL A 43 -6.05 -6.93 1.31
CA VAL A 43 -5.38 -8.23 1.46
C VAL A 43 -6.12 -9.26 0.61
N LEU A 44 -5.52 -9.66 -0.50
CA LEU A 44 -6.12 -10.59 -1.45
C LEU A 44 -6.04 -12.03 -0.94
N GLU A 45 -4.87 -12.44 -0.48
CA GLU A 45 -4.62 -13.79 0.00
C GLU A 45 -3.43 -13.87 0.96
N ARG A 46 -3.46 -14.89 1.83
CA ARG A 46 -2.32 -15.28 2.66
C ARG A 46 -1.47 -16.29 1.90
N LEU A 47 -0.18 -16.01 1.81
CA LEU A 47 0.83 -16.90 1.21
C LEU A 47 1.52 -17.73 2.32
N ASP A 48 2.62 -18.41 1.99
CA ASP A 48 3.39 -19.19 2.96
C ASP A 48 3.96 -18.32 4.10
N GLY A 49 3.89 -18.84 5.32
CA GLY A 49 4.37 -18.15 6.53
C GLY A 49 3.53 -16.92 6.87
N ASP A 50 4.19 -15.79 7.09
CA ASP A 50 3.57 -14.50 7.46
C ASP A 50 3.35 -13.57 6.26
N ARG A 51 3.49 -14.10 5.05
CA ARG A 51 3.36 -13.34 3.80
C ARG A 51 1.90 -13.11 3.43
N LEU A 52 1.59 -11.88 3.05
CA LEU A 52 0.31 -11.44 2.50
C LEU A 52 0.55 -10.83 1.12
N ARG A 53 -0.30 -11.20 0.15
CA ARG A 53 -0.39 -10.50 -1.13
C ARG A 53 -1.48 -9.44 -1.02
N VAL A 54 -1.14 -8.21 -1.36
CA VAL A 54 -1.97 -7.03 -1.12
C VAL A 54 -2.08 -6.19 -2.38
N ASP A 55 -3.30 -5.91 -2.80
CA ASP A 55 -3.57 -4.92 -3.85
C ASP A 55 -3.54 -3.52 -3.26
N THR A 56 -3.02 -2.55 -4.02
CA THR A 56 -2.83 -1.18 -3.56
C THR A 56 -3.31 -0.18 -4.60
N VAL A 57 -4.12 0.77 -4.15
CA VAL A 57 -4.60 1.87 -4.99
C VAL A 57 -4.42 3.17 -4.22
N ALA A 58 -3.96 4.21 -4.90
CA ALA A 58 -4.05 5.57 -4.39
C ALA A 58 -4.70 6.50 -5.42
N ALA A 59 -5.60 7.35 -4.93
CA ALA A 59 -6.39 8.25 -5.75
C ALA A 59 -6.54 9.63 -5.10
N THR A 60 -6.74 10.65 -5.92
CA THR A 60 -7.35 11.91 -5.51
C THR A 60 -8.87 11.82 -5.64
N GLU A 61 -9.59 12.91 -5.35
CA GLU A 61 -11.04 12.98 -5.64
C GLU A 61 -11.35 12.89 -7.15
N GLU A 62 -10.38 13.16 -8.02
CA GLU A 62 -10.57 13.26 -9.47
C GLU A 62 -10.16 11.98 -10.21
N THR A 63 -9.07 11.34 -9.77
CA THR A 63 -8.49 10.20 -10.51
C THR A 63 -7.64 9.30 -9.63
N THR A 64 -7.52 8.03 -10.05
CA THR A 64 -6.45 7.14 -9.61
C THR A 64 -5.11 7.71 -10.07
N VAL A 65 -4.15 7.78 -9.15
CA VAL A 65 -2.80 8.29 -9.38
C VAL A 65 -1.74 7.20 -9.29
N LEU A 66 -2.05 6.11 -8.60
CA LEU A 66 -1.17 4.98 -8.43
C LEU A 66 -1.98 3.69 -8.27
N THR A 67 -1.53 2.65 -8.96
CA THR A 67 -1.96 1.26 -8.74
C THR A 67 -0.74 0.40 -8.45
N GLY A 68 -0.91 -0.73 -7.81
CA GLY A 68 0.20 -1.63 -7.56
C GLY A 68 -0.16 -2.84 -6.72
N GLU A 69 0.77 -3.75 -6.63
CA GLU A 69 0.67 -4.95 -5.81
C GLU A 69 1.89 -5.02 -4.90
N ALA A 70 1.69 -5.45 -3.66
CA ALA A 70 2.75 -5.69 -2.69
C ALA A 70 2.67 -7.11 -2.13
N THR A 71 3.83 -7.71 -1.88
CA THR A 71 3.95 -8.80 -0.91
C THR A 71 4.55 -8.25 0.37
N VAL A 72 3.84 -8.39 1.48
CA VAL A 72 4.30 -7.94 2.80
C VAL A 72 4.32 -9.09 3.79
N LEU A 73 5.17 -9.00 4.80
CA LEU A 73 5.08 -9.80 6.02
C LEU A 73 4.19 -9.08 7.02
N SER A 74 3.29 -9.79 7.68
CA SER A 74 2.52 -9.31 8.83
C SER A 74 2.93 -10.12 10.06
N ILE A 75 3.88 -9.58 10.80
CA ILE A 75 4.51 -10.26 11.95
C ILE A 75 3.76 -9.86 13.23
N PRO A 76 3.48 -10.78 14.17
CA PRO A 76 2.92 -10.41 15.45
C PRO A 76 3.77 -9.35 16.16
N HIS A 77 3.14 -8.26 16.60
CA HIS A 77 3.81 -7.20 17.34
C HIS A 77 4.15 -7.68 18.75
N GLU A 78 5.44 -7.81 19.08
CA GLU A 78 5.90 -8.12 20.43
C GLU A 78 6.03 -6.82 21.23
N SER A 79 5.21 -6.67 22.29
CA SER A 79 5.23 -5.52 23.21
C SER A 79 6.16 -5.73 24.40
#